data_AF-A0AAX3JMY3-F1
#
_entry.id   AF-A0AAX3JMY3-F1
#
_cell.length_a   1.000
_cell.length_b   1.000
_cell.length_c   1.000
_cell.angle_alpha   90.00
_cell.angle_beta   90.00
_cell.angle_gamma   90.00
#
_symmetry.space_group_name_H-M   'P 1'
#
loop_
_entity.id
_entity.type
_entity.pdbx_description
1 polymer ?
#
loop_
_entity_poly.entity_id
_entity_poly.type
_entity_poly.pdbx_seq_one_letter_code
_entity_poly.pdbx_strand_id
1 'polypeptide(L)' 'MDRKKSKIIIITSIKSGIGKSINCLAFAFLLSRIKNLIIDMDIQVSATSYYQKKYIRAV' A
#
# COMPACT_ATOMS: atom_id res chain seq x y z
N MET A 1 8.54 -17.46 -12.47
CA MET A 1 7.83 -16.18 -12.32
C MET A 1 6.43 -16.34 -12.91
N ASP A 2 5.37 -15.89 -12.25
CA ASP A 2 4.00 -16.11 -12.72
C ASP A 2 3.82 -15.52 -14.13
N ARG A 3 3.12 -16.24 -15.03
CA ARG A 3 3.08 -15.91 -16.47
C ARG A 3 2.13 -14.75 -16.80
N LYS A 4 1.34 -14.28 -15.83
CA LYS A 4 0.38 -13.19 -16.01
C LYS A 4 1.07 -11.83 -15.84
N LYS A 5 0.83 -10.93 -16.80
CA LYS A 5 1.30 -9.54 -16.75
C LYS A 5 0.76 -8.86 -15.49
N SER A 6 1.64 -8.21 -14.73
CA SER A 6 1.27 -7.43 -13.54
C SER A 6 0.31 -6.29 -13.93
N LYS A 7 -0.76 -6.12 -13.17
CA LYS A 7 -1.64 -4.94 -13.29
C LYS A 7 -1.10 -3.85 -12.36
N ILE A 8 -0.80 -2.68 -12.93
CA ILE A 8 -0.29 -1.51 -12.19
C ILE A 8 -1.48 -0.61 -11.86
N ILE A 9 -1.60 -0.22 -10.59
CA ILE A 9 -2.67 0.66 -10.08
C ILE A 9 -2.00 1.78 -9.31
N ILE A 10 -2.30 3.02 -9.66
CA ILE A 10 -1.77 4.23 -9.00
C ILE A 10 -2.90 4.88 -8.23
N ILE A 11 -2.72 5.03 -6.91
CA ILE A 11 -3.65 5.78 -6.06
C ILE A 11 -3.09 7.17 -5.86
N THR A 12 -3.76 8.16 -6.46
CA THR A 12 -3.35 9.56 -6.40
C THR A 12 -4.54 10.47 -6.11
N SER A 13 -4.22 11.67 -5.61
CA SER A 13 -5.16 12.76 -5.38
C SER A 13 -4.37 14.04 -5.19
N ILE A 14 -4.88 15.13 -5.77
CA ILE A 14 -4.30 16.47 -5.65
C ILE A 14 -4.49 17.01 -4.23
N LYS A 15 -5.61 16.67 -3.58
CA LYS A 15 -5.92 17.14 -2.24
C LYS A 15 -5.31 16.20 -1.18
N SER A 16 -4.78 16.80 -0.12
CA SER A 16 -4.21 16.09 1.03
C SER A 16 -5.32 15.60 1.96
N GLY A 17 -5.03 14.59 2.78
CA GLY A 17 -5.96 14.13 3.82
C GLY A 17 -7.19 13.33 3.35
N ILE A 18 -7.33 13.00 2.05
CA ILE A 18 -8.47 12.18 1.54
C ILE A 18 -8.27 10.67 1.79
N GLY A 19 -7.12 10.27 2.35
CA GLY A 19 -6.87 8.86 2.68
C GLY A 19 -6.29 8.04 1.53
N LYS A 20 -5.46 8.64 0.65
CA LYS A 20 -4.72 7.93 -0.42
C LYS A 20 -4.03 6.66 0.08
N SER A 21 -3.25 6.80 1.15
CA SER A 21 -2.47 5.71 1.74
C SER A 21 -3.35 4.68 2.45
N ILE A 22 -4.42 5.14 3.11
CA ILE A 22 -5.42 4.25 3.74
C ILE A 22 -6.11 3.39 2.67
N ASN A 23 -6.54 4.01 1.57
CA ASN A 23 -7.17 3.31 0.46
C ASN A 23 -6.18 2.33 -0.19
N CYS A 24 -4.89 2.69 -0.32
CA CYS A 24 -3.85 1.79 -0.80
C CYS A 24 -3.72 0.53 0.07
N LEU A 25 -3.61 0.71 1.38
CA LEU A 25 -3.53 -0.40 2.34
C LEU A 25 -4.79 -1.26 2.34
N ALA A 26 -5.97 -0.65 2.36
CA ALA A 26 -7.24 -1.36 2.30
C ALA A 26 -7.40 -2.17 1.02
N PHE A 27 -7.03 -1.58 -0.13
CA PHE A 27 -7.10 -2.25 -1.42
C PHE A 27 -6.11 -3.42 -1.50
N ALA A 28 -4.88 -3.24 -1.00
CA ALA A 28 -3.91 -4.32 -0.90
C ALA A 28 -4.38 -5.45 0.02
N PHE A 29 -5.04 -5.12 1.13
CA PHE A 29 -5.64 -6.11 2.04
C PHE A 29 -6.76 -6.92 1.37
N LEU A 30 -7.67 -6.26 0.64
CA LEU A 30 -8.73 -6.93 -0.13
C LEU A 30 -8.16 -7.85 -1.22
N LEU A 31 -7.03 -7.48 -1.81
CA LEU A 31 -6.30 -8.27 -2.80
C LEU A 31 -5.27 -9.24 -2.19
N SER A 32 -5.30 -9.50 -0.89
CA SER A 32 -4.30 -10.34 -0.20
C SER A 32 -4.22 -11.79 -0.71
N ARG A 33 -5.27 -12.29 -1.38
CA ARG A 33 -5.28 -13.64 -1.99
C ARG A 33 -4.40 -13.76 -3.23
N ILE A 34 -3.93 -12.64 -3.79
CA ILE A 34 -2.98 -12.61 -4.90
C ILE A 34 -1.69 -11.93 -4.46
N LYS A 35 -0.57 -12.29 -5.09
CA LYS A 35 0.71 -11.61 -4.83
C LYS A 35 0.58 -10.14 -5.24
N ASN A 36 0.80 -9.25 -4.28
CA ASN A 36 0.77 -7.81 -4.48
C ASN A 36 2.08 -7.17 -3.99
N LEU A 37 2.38 -6.00 -4.52
CA LEU A 37 3.53 -5.18 -4.16
C LEU A 37 3.04 -3.75 -3.95
N ILE A 38 3.30 -3.19 -2.78
CA ILE A 38 3.03 -1.79 -2.48
C ILE A 38 4.32 -1.01 -2.66
N ILE A 39 4.27 0.05 -3.45
CA ILE A 39 5.37 1.02 -3.62
C ILE A 39 4.89 2.35 -3.06
N ASP A 40 5.45 2.76 -1.93
CA ASP A 40 5.14 4.03 -1.28
C ASP A 40 6.03 5.12 -1.87
N MET A 41 5.44 6.01 -2.67
CA MET A 41 6.14 7.19 -3.22
C MET A 41 5.70 8.49 -2.56
N ASP A 42 4.90 8.43 -1.49
CA ASP A 42 4.47 9.63 -0.77
C ASP A 42 5.58 10.07 0.19
N ILE A 43 5.95 11.35 0.13
CA ILE A 43 6.93 11.97 1.05
C ILE A 43 6.46 11.87 2.51
N GLN A 44 5.16 11.73 2.75
CA GLN A 44 4.62 11.51 4.09
C GLN A 44 4.87 10.10 4.64
N VAL A 45 5.34 9.15 3.81
CA VAL A 45 5.79 7.79 4.21
C VAL A 45 4.73 7.04 5.04
N SER A 46 3.45 7.30 4.73
CA SER A 46 2.32 6.87 5.56
C SER A 46 1.99 5.38 5.37
N ALA A 47 2.20 4.81 4.18
CA ALA A 47 2.01 3.38 3.97
C ALA A 47 3.17 2.56 4.58
N THR A 48 4.40 3.05 4.44
CA THR A 48 5.60 2.39 5.01
C THR A 48 5.56 2.37 6.54
N SER A 49 5.27 3.53 7.17
CA SER A 49 5.20 3.64 8.64
C SER A 49 4.09 2.78 9.27
N TYR A 50 2.98 2.54 8.56
CA TYR A 50 1.95 1.60 8.99
C TYR A 50 2.49 0.18 9.22
N TYR A 51 3.32 -0.31 8.29
CA TYR A 51 3.94 -1.62 8.43
C TYR A 51 5.05 -1.62 9.48
N GLN A 52 5.80 -0.53 9.64
CA GLN A 52 6.82 -0.43 10.69
C GLN A 52 6.22 -0.60 12.10
N LYS A 53 5.07 0.05 12.36
CA LYS A 53 4.37 -0.06 13.66
C LYS A 53 3.88 -1.48 13.96
N LYS A 54 3.62 -2.29 12.92
CA LYS A 54 3.21 -3.68 13.05
C LYS A 54 4.36 -4.58 13.55
N TYR A 55 5.60 -4.30 13.17
CA TYR A 55 6.76 -5.10 13.60
C TYR A 55 7.27 -4.73 15.00
N ILE A 56 7.14 -3.48 15.43
CA ILE A 56 7.60 -3.02 16.76
C ILE A 56 6.73 -3.57 17.91
N ARG A 57 5.47 -3.92 17.66
CA ARG A 57 4.56 -4.50 18.67
C ARG A 57 4.62 -6.03 18.78
N ALA A 58 5.43 -6.70 17.95
CA ALA A 58 5.60 -8.15 17.97
C ALA A 58 6.83 -8.60 18.78
N VAL A 59 7.48 -7.66 19.48
CA VAL A 59 8.58 -7.85 20.44
C VAL A 59 8.10 -7.33 21.79
#